data_AF-A0A7C5QU75-F1
#
_entry.id   AF-A0A7C5QU75-F1
#
_cell.length_a   1.000
_cell.length_b   1.000
_cell.length_c   1.000
_cell.angle_alpha   90.00
_cell.angle_beta   90.00
_cell.angle_gamma   90.00
#
_symmetry.space_group_name_H-M   'P 1'
#
loop_
_entity.id
_entity.type
_entity.pdbx_description
1 polymer ?
#
loop_
_entity_poly.entity_id
_entity_poly.type
_entity_poly.pdbx_seq_one_letter_code
_entity_poly.pdbx_strand_id
1 'polypeptide(L)' 'MSCLLALAAVFVGLLSFWRIVRSLVRRPPPITGPQEEALRLLERQYLHGTIGPREFAERRRALTRR' A
#
# COMPACT_ATOMS: atom_id res chain seq x y z
N MET A 1 44.22 8.89 15.70
CA MET A 1 43.66 8.32 14.44
C MET A 1 42.26 7.71 14.61
N SER A 2 41.81 7.39 15.84
CA SER A 2 40.53 6.71 16.10
C SER A 2 39.26 7.57 16.00
N CYS A 3 39.35 8.89 16.20
CA CYS A 3 38.18 9.79 16.13
C CYS A 3 37.57 9.94 14.72
N LEU A 4 38.41 9.87 13.67
CA LEU A 4 37.94 9.99 12.29
C LEU A 4 37.11 8.77 11.85
N LEU A 5 37.48 7.58 12.32
CA LEU A 5 36.73 6.35 12.06
C LEU A 5 35.37 6.35 12.76
N ALA A 6 35.30 6.89 13.98
CA ALA A 6 34.03 7.02 14.71
C ALA A 6 33.06 7.99 14.01
N LEU A 7 33.56 9.14 13.54
CA LEU A 7 32.76 10.10 12.78
C LEU A 7 32.28 9.52 11.45
N ALA A 8 33.14 8.78 10.74
CA ALA A 8 32.77 8.11 9.50
C ALA A 8 31.67 7.06 9.72
N ALA A 9 31.75 6.27 10.79
CA ALA A 9 30.74 5.27 11.12
C ALA A 9 29.37 5.89 11.42
N VAL A 10 29.33 7.00 12.16
CA VAL A 10 28.09 7.75 12.44
C VAL A 10 27.48 8.29 11.15
N PHE A 11 28.30 8.84 10.24
CA PHE A 11 27.83 9.40 8.97
C PHE A 11 27.25 8.32 8.05
N VAL A 12 27.89 7.16 7.97
CA VAL A 12 27.41 6.01 7.19
C VAL A 12 26.11 5.43 7.77
N GLY A 13 26.00 5.37 9.10
CA GLY A 13 24.76 4.99 9.78
C GLY A 13 23.61 5.95 9.50
N LEU A 14 23.88 7.26 9.54
CA LEU A 14 22.88 8.31 9.28
C LEU A 14 22.38 8.26 7.83
N LEU A 15 23.30 8.11 6.86
CA LEU A 15 22.97 7.98 5.44
C LEU A 15 22.13 6.73 5.17
N SER A 16 22.48 5.60 5.80
CA SER A 16 21.73 4.34 5.68
C SER A 16 20.33 4.46 6.26
N PHE A 17 20.20 5.06 7.45
CA PHE A 17 18.91 5.34 8.08
C PHE A 17 18.05 6.25 7.20
N TRP A 18 18.63 7.33 6.65
CA TRP A 18 17.93 8.23 5.73
C TRP A 18 17.48 7.52 4.44
N ARG A 19 18.28 6.58 3.93
CA ARG A 19 17.89 5.75 2.76
C ARG A 19 16.69 4.87 3.08
N ILE A 20 16.66 4.26 4.26
CA ILE A 20 15.57 3.39 4.72
C ILE A 20 14.30 4.22 4.93
N VAL A 21 14.39 5.34 5.66
CA VAL A 21 13.26 6.26 5.87
C VAL A 21 12.74 6.79 4.53
N ARG A 22 13.62 7.20 3.62
CA ARG A 22 13.22 7.65 2.27
C ARG A 22 12.54 6.53 1.47
N SER A 23 12.98 5.28 1.64
CA SER A 23 12.34 4.12 1.00
C SER A 23 10.96 3.80 1.62
N LEU A 24 10.80 4.01 2.91
CA LEU A 24 9.53 3.81 3.62
C LEU A 24 8.54 4.94 3.33
N VAL A 25 9.00 6.19 3.29
CA VAL A 25 8.19 7.38 2.97
C VAL A 25 7.80 7.43 1.48
N ARG A 26 8.63 6.89 0.57
CA ARG A 26 8.29 6.78 -0.86
C ARG A 26 7.41 5.59 -1.21
N ARG A 27 7.21 4.65 -0.29
CA ARG A 27 6.07 3.75 -0.41
C ARG A 27 4.88 4.55 0.11
N PRO A 28 3.97 5.05 -0.74
CA PRO A 28 2.65 5.38 -0.22
C PRO A 28 2.21 4.15 0.60
N PRO A 29 1.57 4.32 1.78
CA PRO A 29 0.88 3.20 2.38
C PRO A 29 0.06 2.57 1.25
N PRO A 30 -0.03 1.23 1.13
CA PRO A 30 -0.98 0.66 0.20
C PRO A 30 -2.31 1.28 0.60
N ILE A 31 -2.77 2.26 -0.19
CA ILE A 31 -4.11 2.78 -0.14
C ILE A 31 -4.93 1.67 -0.80
N THR A 32 -4.90 0.47 -0.22
CA THR A 32 -6.03 -0.43 -0.29
C THR A 32 -7.07 0.27 0.56
N GLY A 33 -7.67 1.30 -0.03
CA GLY A 33 -8.82 1.93 0.59
C GLY A 33 -9.85 0.83 0.84
N PRO A 34 -10.69 0.94 1.87
CA PRO A 34 -11.77 -0.02 2.12
C PRO A 34 -12.64 -0.28 0.87
N GLN A 35 -12.63 0.66 -0.08
CA GLN A 35 -13.27 0.59 -1.39
C GLN A 35 -12.61 -0.40 -2.37
N GLU A 36 -11.27 -0.49 -2.43
CA GLU A 36 -10.57 -1.46 -3.28
C GLU A 36 -10.74 -2.89 -2.77
N GLU A 37 -10.68 -3.08 -1.46
CA GLU A 37 -10.96 -4.38 -0.83
C GLU A 37 -12.41 -4.82 -1.06
N ALA A 38 -13.36 -3.89 -0.94
CA ALA A 38 -14.77 -4.16 -1.25
C ALA A 38 -14.96 -4.54 -2.73
N LEU A 39 -14.24 -3.89 -3.66
CA LEU A 39 -14.29 -4.23 -5.08
C LEU A 39 -13.73 -5.62 -5.36
N ARG A 40 -12.57 -5.97 -4.78
CA ARG A 40 -11.96 -7.31 -4.94
C ARG A 40 -12.85 -8.42 -4.38
N LEU A 41 -13.48 -8.20 -3.23
CA LEU A 41 -14.43 -9.15 -2.65
C LEU A 41 -15.66 -9.32 -3.55
N LEU A 42 -16.18 -8.23 -4.10
CA LEU A 42 -17.32 -8.25 -5.01
C LEU A 42 -16.98 -9.00 -6.32
N GLU A 43 -15.80 -8.76 -6.88
CA GLU A 43 -15.30 -9.44 -8.08
C GLU A 43 -15.11 -10.94 -7.84
N ARG A 44 -14.62 -11.32 -6.66
CA ARG A 44 -14.53 -12.72 -6.25
C ARG A 44 -15.91 -13.39 -6.14
N GLN A 45 -16.90 -12.71 -5.58
CA GLN A 45 -18.28 -13.23 -5.52
C GLN A 45 -18.89 -13.43 -6.92
N TYR A 46 -18.58 -12.53 -7.85
CA TYR A 46 -19.01 -12.67 -9.25
C TYR A 46 -18.33 -13.86 -9.95
N LEU A 47 -17.01 -14.02 -9.78
CA LEU A 47 -16.26 -15.13 -10.36
C LEU A 47 -16.67 -16.50 -9.79
N HIS A 48 -17.05 -16.56 -8.52
CA HIS A 48 -17.60 -17.76 -7.90
C HIS A 48 -19.08 -18.02 -8.25
N GLY A 49 -19.71 -17.16 -9.07
CA GLY A 49 -21.12 -17.29 -9.46
C GLY A 49 -22.10 -17.06 -8.31
N THR A 50 -21.65 -16.48 -7.20
CA THR A 50 -22.49 -16.20 -6.02
C THR A 50 -23.45 -15.04 -6.28
N ILE A 51 -23.08 -14.13 -7.18
CA ILE A 51 -23.91 -12.99 -7.60
C ILE A 51 -23.99 -12.91 -9.12
N GLY A 52 -25.15 -12.51 -9.64
CA GLY A 52 -25.37 -12.33 -11.07
C GLY A 52 -24.76 -11.03 -11.61
N PRO A 53 -24.62 -10.89 -12.95
CA PRO A 53 -24.04 -9.71 -13.58
C PRO A 53 -24.79 -8.41 -13.28
N ARG A 54 -26.12 -8.49 -13.10
CA ARG A 54 -26.97 -7.35 -12.73
C ARG A 54 -26.68 -6.85 -11.30
N GLU A 55 -26.54 -7.79 -10.37
CA GLU A 55 -26.28 -7.51 -8.95
C GLU A 55 -24.84 -6.99 -8.73
N PHE A 56 -23.88 -7.52 -9.48
CA PHE A 56 -22.51 -6.98 -9.54
C PHE A 56 -22.49 -5.52 -10.00
N ALA A 57 -23.21 -5.19 -11.08
CA ALA A 57 -23.27 -3.83 -11.61
C ALA A 57 -23.91 -2.82 -10.63
N GLU A 58 -24.97 -3.23 -9.92
CA GLU A 58 -25.62 -2.39 -8.90
C GLU A 58 -24.70 -2.14 -7.69
N ARG A 59 -24.07 -3.19 -7.15
CA ARG A 59 -23.15 -3.07 -6.01
C ARG A 59 -21.88 -2.29 -6.36
N ARG A 60 -21.35 -2.44 -7.57
CA ARG A 60 -20.22 -1.64 -8.07
C ARG A 60 -20.59 -0.16 -8.14
N ARG A 61 -21.76 0.19 -8.68
CA ARG A 61 -22.24 1.58 -8.74
C ARG A 61 -22.44 2.19 -7.35
N ALA A 62 -22.94 1.42 -6.38
CA ALA A 62 -23.07 1.87 -5.00
C ALA A 62 -21.72 2.16 -4.34
N LEU A 63 -20.70 1.34 -4.62
CA LEU A 63 -19.34 1.54 -4.12
C LEU A 63 -18.63 2.73 -4.76
N THR A 64 -18.91 3.06 -6.04
CA THR A 64 -18.27 4.19 -6.74
C THR A 64 -18.95 5.54 -6.49
N ARG A 65 -20.15 5.58 -5.87
CA ARG A 65 -20.93 6.82 -5.63
C ARG A 65 -20.51 7.62 -4.39
N ARG A 66 -19.28 7.44 -3.88
CA ARG A 66 -18.72 8.24 -2.77
C ARG A 66 -17.89 9.39 -3.29
#